data_AF-A0A3D4PMI8-F1
#
_entry.id   AF-A0A3D4PMI8-F1
#
_cell.length_a   1.000
_cell.length_b   1.000
_cell.length_c   1.000
_cell.angle_alpha   90.00
_cell.angle_beta   90.00
_cell.angle_gamma   90.00
#
_symmetry.space_group_name_H-M   'P 1'
#
loop_
_entity.id
_entity.type
_entity.pdbx_description
1 polymer ?
#
loop_
_entity_poly.entity_id
_entity_poly.type
_entity_poly.pdbx_seq_one_letter_code
_entity_poly.pdbx_strand_id
1 'polypeptide(L)'
;RDGLIDLFVANDVTPNHLFRALEPGKFVEEGVIQGCAMSSLGKYQASMGVACGDYDNNGYPDLYVSHFTDDSNTLYQNLGGIGFRDVTRLVQLHTPTLEFLAFGAMMTDFNFDGRMDLVVANGHIDDWRDRGDAWKMTGQVFTFNGKHWQEVTKSAGNYFKIPLLGRAIAQADYDNDGSPDLAIVNQNEPAALLHNEQKDGHWLKVQLVGISSNRAGLGATVELKCNNNIQVQQLISGESYCAAHEPVLFFGLGNHSDDCEILVHWLRKDHPIERWQVKCDQFITLIEGQGEPHHRENE
;
A
#
# COMPACT_ATOMS: atom_id res chain seq x y z
N ARG A 1 11.31 -11.24 -9.26
CA ARG A 1 11.00 -11.10 -10.71
C ARG A 1 11.33 -12.39 -11.47
N ASP A 2 10.91 -13.55 -10.95
CA ASP A 2 11.08 -14.89 -11.53
C ASP A 2 9.74 -15.50 -11.99
N GLY A 3 8.67 -14.69 -11.97
CA GLY A 3 7.35 -15.05 -12.48
C GLY A 3 6.53 -15.83 -11.46
N LEU A 4 6.97 -15.83 -10.19
CA LEU A 4 6.30 -16.45 -9.06
C LEU A 4 5.85 -15.40 -8.05
N ILE A 5 4.79 -15.72 -7.30
CA ILE A 5 4.28 -14.88 -6.21
C ILE A 5 4.99 -15.28 -4.92
N ASP A 6 5.65 -14.32 -4.27
CA ASP A 6 6.15 -14.45 -2.91
C ASP A 6 5.07 -14.06 -1.90
N LEU A 7 5.19 -14.54 -0.66
CA LEU A 7 4.23 -14.25 0.41
C LEU A 7 4.95 -13.65 1.62
N PHE A 8 4.51 -12.48 2.06
CA PHE A 8 4.91 -11.90 3.34
C PHE A 8 3.83 -12.15 4.39
N VAL A 9 4.21 -12.56 5.59
CA VAL A 9 3.29 -12.82 6.71
C VAL A 9 3.76 -12.03 7.91
N ALA A 10 2.96 -11.03 8.29
CA ALA A 10 3.08 -10.33 9.55
C ALA A 10 2.64 -11.26 10.69
N ASN A 11 3.50 -11.44 11.69
CA ASN A 11 3.23 -12.28 12.85
C ASN A 11 3.23 -11.45 14.13
N ASP A 12 2.32 -11.80 15.03
CA ASP A 12 2.28 -11.23 16.37
C ASP A 12 3.34 -11.89 17.25
N VAL A 13 4.14 -11.07 17.95
CA VAL A 13 5.22 -11.40 18.90
C VAL A 13 6.34 -12.35 18.43
N THR A 14 6.30 -12.85 17.20
CA THR A 14 7.33 -13.71 16.58
C THR A 14 7.91 -13.05 15.33
N PRO A 15 9.03 -13.56 14.76
CA PRO A 15 9.54 -13.02 13.50
C PRO A 15 8.48 -13.03 12.40
N ASN A 16 8.43 -11.97 11.58
CA ASN A 16 7.68 -12.00 10.33
C ASN A 16 8.32 -12.99 9.36
N HIS A 17 7.52 -13.57 8.47
CA HIS A 17 8.02 -14.51 7.47
C HIS A 17 7.95 -13.92 6.07
N LEU A 18 8.99 -14.18 5.28
CA LEU A 18 8.97 -13.95 3.84
C LEU A 18 9.19 -15.29 3.15
N PHE A 19 8.11 -15.82 2.57
CA PHE A 19 8.12 -17.06 1.81
C PHE A 19 8.40 -16.75 0.35
N ARG A 20 9.63 -16.99 -0.08
CA ARG A 20 10.01 -16.89 -1.49
C ARG A 20 9.58 -18.15 -2.23
N ALA A 21 8.86 -17.98 -3.32
CA ALA A 21 8.45 -19.10 -4.15
C ALA A 21 9.65 -19.71 -4.89
N LEU A 22 9.73 -21.03 -4.90
CA LEU A 22 10.71 -21.79 -5.68
C LEU A 22 10.06 -22.36 -6.95
N GLU A 23 8.81 -22.78 -6.80
CA GLU A 23 7.91 -23.22 -7.86
C GLU A 23 6.47 -23.16 -7.32
N PRO A 24 5.42 -23.27 -8.15
CA PRO A 24 4.05 -23.18 -7.68
C PRO A 24 3.76 -24.11 -6.49
N GLY A 25 3.37 -23.52 -5.36
CA GLY A 25 3.04 -24.24 -4.12
C GLY A 25 4.24 -24.67 -3.27
N LYS A 26 5.48 -24.37 -3.66
CA LYS A 26 6.67 -24.62 -2.84
C LYS A 26 7.41 -23.34 -2.53
N PHE A 27 7.64 -23.14 -1.24
CA PHE A 27 8.24 -21.92 -0.71
C PHE A 27 9.44 -22.24 0.18
N VAL A 28 10.33 -21.28 0.30
CA VAL A 28 11.37 -21.23 1.33
C VAL A 28 11.17 -19.98 2.17
N GLU A 29 11.21 -20.12 3.50
CA GLU A 29 11.16 -19.00 4.43
C GLU A 29 12.55 -18.34 4.48
N GLU A 30 12.61 -17.04 4.23
CA GLU A 30 13.87 -16.28 4.17
C GLU A 30 13.80 -14.92 4.89
N GLY A 31 12.75 -14.62 5.66
CA GLY A 31 12.50 -13.29 6.23
C GLY A 31 13.66 -12.74 7.06
N VAL A 32 14.32 -13.61 7.84
CA VAL A 32 15.50 -13.23 8.65
C VAL A 32 16.69 -12.87 7.76
N ILE A 33 16.99 -13.70 6.76
CA ILE A 33 18.13 -13.50 5.85
C ILE A 33 17.89 -12.29 4.94
N GLN A 34 16.63 -12.06 4.57
CA GLN A 34 16.20 -10.93 3.75
C GLN A 34 15.99 -9.65 4.58
N GLY A 35 16.15 -9.67 5.91
CA GLY A 35 16.11 -8.45 6.73
C GLY A 35 14.73 -7.81 6.94
N CYS A 36 13.65 -8.57 6.77
CA CYS A 36 12.26 -8.10 6.96
C CYS A 36 11.50 -8.83 8.10
N ALA A 37 12.19 -9.69 8.85
CA ALA A 37 11.57 -10.47 9.92
C ALA A 37 11.46 -9.73 11.27
N MET A 38 12.28 -8.70 11.51
CA MET A 38 12.45 -8.04 12.80
C MET A 38 12.82 -6.56 12.61
N SER A 39 12.61 -5.74 13.64
CA SER A 39 13.11 -4.36 13.68
C SER A 39 14.62 -4.26 13.46
N SER A 40 15.10 -3.06 13.14
CA SER A 40 16.53 -2.70 13.09
C SER A 40 17.35 -3.03 14.34
N LEU A 41 16.70 -3.25 15.49
CA LEU A 41 17.34 -3.66 16.75
C LEU A 41 17.34 -5.19 16.96
N GLY A 42 16.87 -5.97 15.98
CA GLY A 42 16.73 -7.43 16.07
C GLY A 42 15.62 -7.87 17.03
N LYS A 43 14.67 -6.99 17.36
CA LYS A 43 13.53 -7.33 18.22
C LYS A 43 12.35 -7.82 17.39
N TYR A 44 11.69 -8.85 17.90
CA TYR A 44 10.36 -9.23 17.45
C TYR A 44 9.38 -8.14 17.85
N GLN A 45 8.36 -7.94 17.02
CA GLN A 45 7.33 -6.93 17.22
C GLN A 45 5.98 -7.61 17.08
N ALA A 46 4.97 -7.03 17.72
CA ALA A 46 3.59 -7.48 17.58
C ALA A 46 3.02 -6.98 16.25
N SER A 47 3.22 -7.71 15.15
CA SER A 47 2.81 -7.26 13.81
C SER A 47 1.36 -7.60 13.52
N MET A 48 0.59 -6.62 13.01
CA MET A 48 -0.85 -6.80 12.71
C MET A 48 -1.19 -6.68 11.23
N GLY A 49 -1.01 -5.49 10.65
CA GLY A 49 -1.38 -5.18 9.27
C GLY A 49 -0.16 -4.85 8.42
N VAL A 50 -0.31 -5.03 7.11
CA VAL A 50 0.75 -4.77 6.12
C VAL A 50 0.21 -3.83 5.06
N ALA A 51 0.97 -2.82 4.68
CA ALA A 51 0.74 -2.04 3.47
C ALA A 51 1.97 -2.13 2.56
N CYS A 52 1.74 -2.13 1.26
CA CYS A 52 2.80 -2.27 0.26
C CYS A 52 2.77 -1.11 -0.73
N GLY A 53 3.94 -0.64 -1.14
CA GLY A 53 4.06 0.41 -2.16
C GLY A 53 5.52 0.78 -2.40
N ASP A 54 5.83 1.33 -3.55
CA ASP A 54 7.16 1.82 -3.91
C ASP A 54 7.29 3.30 -3.47
N TYR A 55 7.57 3.54 -2.19
CA TYR A 55 7.49 4.90 -1.63
C TYR A 55 8.66 5.78 -2.07
N ASP A 56 9.81 5.16 -2.38
CA ASP A 56 11.03 5.84 -2.79
C ASP A 56 11.25 5.85 -4.30
N ASN A 57 10.29 5.32 -5.08
CA ASN A 57 10.31 5.21 -6.54
C ASN A 57 11.54 4.46 -7.06
N ASN A 58 11.96 3.39 -6.37
CA ASN A 58 13.10 2.56 -6.77
C ASN A 58 12.72 1.38 -7.68
N GLY A 59 11.42 1.17 -7.93
CA GLY A 59 10.88 0.12 -8.78
C GLY A 59 10.60 -1.21 -8.07
N TYR A 60 10.65 -1.23 -6.74
CA TYR A 60 10.42 -2.41 -5.91
C TYR A 60 9.46 -2.08 -4.75
N PRO A 61 8.47 -2.94 -4.47
CA PRO A 61 7.51 -2.69 -3.39
C PRO A 61 8.20 -2.78 -2.03
N ASP A 62 8.04 -1.73 -1.24
CA ASP A 62 8.40 -1.65 0.18
C ASP A 62 7.26 -2.17 1.07
N LEU A 63 7.58 -2.51 2.32
CA LEU A 63 6.60 -3.04 3.28
C LEU A 63 6.49 -2.12 4.49
N TYR A 64 5.30 -1.61 4.75
CA TYR A 64 4.94 -0.99 6.02
C TYR A 64 4.18 -1.98 6.89
N VAL A 65 4.63 -2.19 8.13
CA VAL A 65 4.04 -3.13 9.07
C VAL A 65 3.62 -2.40 10.33
N SER A 66 2.35 -2.55 10.71
CA SER A 66 1.79 -1.96 11.92
C SER A 66 2.06 -2.81 13.15
N HIS A 67 2.24 -2.14 14.29
CA HIS A 67 2.66 -2.75 15.54
C HIS A 67 1.87 -2.28 16.78
N PHE A 68 2.18 -2.90 17.92
CA PHE A 68 1.61 -2.56 19.22
C PHE A 68 2.20 -1.25 19.78
N THR A 69 1.53 -0.61 20.74
CA THR A 69 2.09 0.57 21.43
C THR A 69 3.48 0.30 22.00
N ASP A 70 4.33 1.34 22.04
CA ASP A 70 5.74 1.29 22.43
C ASP A 70 6.67 0.50 21.48
N ASP A 71 6.10 -0.14 20.46
CA ASP A 71 6.81 -0.63 19.27
C ASP A 71 6.40 0.23 18.08
N SER A 72 7.29 1.10 17.59
CA SER A 72 6.98 1.89 16.38
C SER A 72 6.67 0.97 15.21
N ASN A 73 5.68 1.35 14.40
CA ASN A 73 5.43 0.74 13.08
C ASN A 73 6.72 0.72 12.25
N THR A 74 6.91 -0.32 11.43
CA THR A 74 8.17 -0.55 10.72
C THR A 74 7.99 -0.35 9.23
N LEU A 75 8.85 0.46 8.60
CA LEU A 75 8.97 0.56 7.14
C LEU A 75 10.24 -0.16 6.67
N TYR A 76 10.06 -1.25 5.95
CA TYR A 76 11.12 -2.02 5.29
C TYR A 76 11.27 -1.57 3.84
N GLN A 77 12.37 -0.88 3.54
CA GLN A 77 12.75 -0.51 2.18
C GLN A 77 13.29 -1.74 1.45
N ASN A 78 12.75 -2.05 0.27
CA ASN A 78 13.20 -3.12 -0.60
C ASN A 78 14.41 -2.67 -1.42
N LEU A 79 15.52 -3.40 -1.35
CA LEU A 79 16.79 -3.04 -1.98
C LEU A 79 17.01 -3.75 -3.32
N GLY A 80 15.93 -4.11 -4.02
CA GLY A 80 15.99 -4.64 -5.38
C GLY A 80 16.57 -6.05 -5.50
N GLY A 81 16.23 -6.92 -4.54
CA GLY A 81 16.66 -8.33 -4.53
C GLY A 81 17.91 -8.62 -3.69
N ILE A 82 18.47 -7.60 -3.02
CA ILE A 82 19.53 -7.76 -2.02
C ILE A 82 18.93 -8.01 -0.61
N GLY A 83 17.64 -7.76 -0.46
CA GLY A 83 16.88 -7.87 0.78
C GLY A 83 16.19 -6.57 1.12
N PHE A 84 15.80 -6.44 2.38
CA PHE A 84 15.10 -5.31 2.95
C PHE A 84 15.94 -4.63 4.02
N ARG A 85 15.64 -3.36 4.27
CA ARG A 85 16.23 -2.58 5.35
C ARG A 85 15.14 -1.82 6.09
N ASP A 86 15.08 -1.96 7.42
CA ASP A 86 14.29 -1.06 8.25
C ASP A 86 14.85 0.38 8.14
N VAL A 87 14.05 1.26 7.55
CA VAL A 87 14.36 2.69 7.34
C VAL A 87 13.54 3.60 8.24
N THR A 88 12.72 3.05 9.13
CA THR A 88 11.68 3.76 9.92
C THR A 88 12.18 5.05 10.57
N ARG A 89 13.37 5.00 11.20
CA ARG A 89 14.01 6.17 11.82
C ARG A 89 14.57 7.15 10.81
N LEU A 90 15.16 6.65 9.73
CA LEU A 90 15.79 7.47 8.68
C LEU A 90 14.75 8.35 7.97
N VAL A 91 13.54 7.84 7.79
CA VAL A 91 12.44 8.55 7.11
C VAL A 91 11.45 9.21 8.07
N GLN A 92 11.79 9.32 9.36
CA GLN A 92 11.01 10.00 10.42
C GLN A 92 9.63 9.39 10.75
N LEU A 93 9.41 8.10 10.52
CA LEU A 93 8.17 7.40 10.92
C LEU A 93 8.21 6.88 12.36
N HIS A 94 9.40 6.73 12.96
CA HIS A 94 9.55 6.08 14.27
C HIS A 94 8.79 6.81 15.39
N THR A 95 9.08 8.09 15.62
CA THR A 95 8.50 8.84 16.73
C THR A 95 6.98 9.02 16.60
N PRO A 96 6.41 9.41 15.44
CA PRO A 96 4.97 9.61 15.32
C PRO A 96 4.15 8.33 15.51
N THR A 97 4.73 7.16 15.27
CA THR A 97 4.00 5.88 15.35
C THR A 97 4.20 5.14 16.67
N LEU A 98 5.13 5.59 17.52
CA LEU A 98 5.54 4.87 18.74
C LEU A 98 4.42 4.76 19.79
N GLU A 99 3.60 5.80 19.93
CA GLU A 99 2.56 5.89 20.97
C GLU A 99 1.21 5.28 20.53
N PHE A 100 1.14 4.67 19.34
CA PHE A 100 -0.10 4.17 18.76
C PHE A 100 -0.08 2.64 18.65
N LEU A 101 -1.21 2.00 19.01
CA LEU A 101 -1.47 0.61 18.66
C LEU A 101 -2.14 0.62 17.28
N ALA A 102 -1.41 0.19 16.25
CA ALA A 102 -1.84 0.23 14.87
C ALA A 102 -2.33 -1.13 14.36
N PHE A 103 -3.38 -1.12 13.54
CA PHE A 103 -3.94 -2.32 12.91
C PHE A 103 -3.87 -2.18 11.38
N GLY A 104 -4.96 -1.77 10.73
CA GLY A 104 -5.02 -1.61 9.29
C GLY A 104 -4.12 -0.48 8.83
N ALA A 105 -3.38 -0.71 7.76
CA ALA A 105 -2.57 0.28 7.08
C ALA A 105 -2.81 0.19 5.57
N MET A 106 -2.58 1.29 4.86
CA MET A 106 -2.70 1.38 3.41
C MET A 106 -1.70 2.41 2.90
N MET A 107 -1.01 2.09 1.81
CA MET A 107 -0.07 2.97 1.13
C MET A 107 -0.59 3.28 -0.27
N THR A 108 -0.83 4.56 -0.57
CA THR A 108 -1.37 5.00 -1.85
C THR A 108 -1.14 6.49 -2.05
N ASP A 109 -1.15 6.98 -3.28
CA ASP A 109 -1.10 8.42 -3.56
C ASP A 109 -2.53 8.99 -3.54
N PHE A 110 -2.94 9.60 -2.41
CA PHE A 110 -4.30 10.16 -2.29
C PHE A 110 -4.38 11.64 -2.69
N ASN A 111 -3.23 12.31 -2.82
CA ASN A 111 -3.15 13.73 -3.11
C ASN A 111 -2.75 14.03 -4.57
N PHE A 112 -2.49 12.97 -5.34
CA PHE A 112 -2.07 12.92 -6.73
C PHE A 112 -0.69 13.51 -7.04
N ASP A 113 0.22 13.62 -6.07
CA ASP A 113 1.52 14.27 -6.26
C ASP A 113 2.63 13.36 -6.83
N GLY A 114 2.29 12.12 -7.14
CA GLY A 114 3.18 11.08 -7.65
C GLY A 114 4.06 10.43 -6.57
N ARG A 115 3.72 10.60 -5.29
CA ARG A 115 4.39 9.95 -4.15
C ARG A 115 3.37 9.21 -3.30
N MET A 116 3.84 8.11 -2.71
CA MET A 116 3.02 7.35 -1.80
C MET A 116 2.74 8.12 -0.52
N ASP A 117 1.48 8.09 -0.11
CA ASP A 117 1.03 8.50 1.20
C ASP A 117 0.61 7.28 2.02
N LEU A 118 0.37 7.45 3.32
CA LEU A 118 0.10 6.37 4.25
C LEU A 118 -1.08 6.71 5.16
N VAL A 119 -2.02 5.79 5.30
CA VAL A 119 -3.13 5.87 6.26
C VAL A 119 -3.07 4.69 7.22
N VAL A 120 -3.22 4.96 8.52
CA VAL A 120 -3.13 3.95 9.58
C VAL A 120 -4.34 4.04 10.51
N ALA A 121 -4.99 2.91 10.75
CA ALA A 121 -6.09 2.76 11.69
C ALA A 121 -5.54 2.29 13.04
N ASN A 122 -5.80 3.06 14.08
CA ASN A 122 -5.28 2.81 15.42
C ASN A 122 -6.39 2.53 16.42
N GLY A 123 -6.05 1.82 17.49
CA GLY A 123 -6.94 1.62 18.64
C GLY A 123 -6.50 0.46 19.50
N HIS A 124 -6.50 0.66 20.81
CA HIS A 124 -5.96 -0.31 21.75
C HIS A 124 -6.80 -1.62 21.81
N ILE A 125 -6.24 -2.70 22.35
CA ILE A 125 -6.97 -3.99 22.60
C ILE A 125 -7.28 -4.24 24.08
N ASP A 126 -6.45 -3.70 24.98
CA ASP A 126 -6.73 -3.64 26.41
C ASP A 126 -7.23 -2.28 26.88
N ASP A 127 -8.27 -2.26 27.70
CA ASP A 127 -8.77 -1.03 28.30
C ASP A 127 -7.94 -0.64 29.55
N TRP A 128 -6.92 0.18 29.33
CA TRP A 128 -6.02 0.69 30.37
C TRP A 128 -6.31 2.14 30.77
N ARG A 129 -7.57 2.58 30.65
CA ARG A 129 -7.97 3.96 31.03
C ARG A 129 -7.68 4.27 32.50
N ASP A 130 -7.66 3.26 33.35
CA ASP A 130 -7.27 3.33 34.76
C ASP A 130 -5.77 3.62 34.97
N ARG A 131 -4.93 3.38 33.95
CA ARG A 131 -3.48 3.63 33.95
C ARG A 131 -3.08 4.91 33.23
N GLY A 132 -4.05 5.59 32.59
CA GLY A 132 -3.83 6.83 31.84
C GLY A 132 -3.63 6.64 30.34
N ASP A 133 -3.72 5.41 29.83
CA ASP A 133 -3.50 5.11 28.42
C ASP A 133 -4.75 5.37 27.57
N ALA A 134 -4.53 5.81 26.34
CA ALA A 134 -5.59 6.09 25.39
C ALA A 134 -6.16 4.79 24.81
N TRP A 135 -7.25 4.30 25.40
CA TRP A 135 -8.02 3.15 24.88
C TRP A 135 -8.41 3.34 23.40
N LYS A 136 -9.04 4.48 23.11
CA LYS A 136 -9.39 4.92 21.76
C LYS A 136 -8.31 5.84 21.22
N MET A 137 -7.92 5.66 19.97
CA MET A 137 -6.83 6.39 19.32
C MET A 137 -7.30 6.98 18.00
N THR A 138 -6.74 8.12 17.61
CA THR A 138 -6.99 8.67 16.27
C THR A 138 -6.28 7.82 15.23
N GLY A 139 -6.91 7.63 14.06
CA GLY A 139 -6.17 7.19 12.88
C GLY A 139 -5.09 8.23 12.51
N GLN A 140 -4.08 7.81 11.75
CA GLN A 140 -3.00 8.68 11.31
C GLN A 140 -2.94 8.74 9.79
N VAL A 141 -2.55 9.90 9.27
CA VAL A 141 -2.32 10.13 7.85
C VAL A 141 -0.95 10.77 7.66
N PHE A 142 -0.15 10.24 6.75
CA PHE A 142 1.18 10.75 6.44
C PHE A 142 1.34 10.97 4.94
N THR A 143 2.06 12.03 4.57
CA THR A 143 2.52 12.24 3.19
C THR A 143 4.04 12.14 3.12
N PHE A 144 4.57 11.68 1.98
CA PHE A 144 6.01 11.60 1.77
C PHE A 144 6.52 12.80 0.97
N ASN A 145 7.46 13.56 1.52
CA ASN A 145 8.01 14.76 0.86
C ASN A 145 9.22 14.49 -0.06
N GLY A 146 9.49 13.22 -0.37
CA GLY A 146 10.68 12.78 -1.11
C GLY A 146 11.90 12.48 -0.22
N LYS A 147 11.82 12.73 1.09
CA LYS A 147 12.90 12.40 2.04
C LYS A 147 12.40 11.87 3.37
N HIS A 148 11.35 12.48 3.93
CA HIS A 148 10.76 12.12 5.20
C HIS A 148 9.24 12.04 5.09
N TRP A 149 8.64 11.18 5.89
CA TRP A 149 7.20 11.14 6.11
C TRP A 149 6.79 12.28 7.04
N GLN A 150 5.67 12.91 6.72
CA GLN A 150 5.11 14.02 7.48
C GLN A 150 3.70 13.66 7.90
N GLU A 151 3.42 13.73 9.20
CA GLU A 151 2.06 13.51 9.69
C GLU A 151 1.17 14.71 9.32
N VAL A 152 0.10 14.45 8.58
CA VAL A 152 -0.90 15.43 8.12
C VAL A 152 -2.30 15.14 8.69
N THR A 153 -2.40 14.28 9.70
CA THR A 153 -3.65 13.84 10.35
C THR A 153 -4.62 14.98 10.65
N LYS A 154 -4.12 16.14 11.10
CA LYS A 154 -4.95 17.30 11.48
C LYS A 154 -5.73 17.92 10.31
N SER A 155 -5.20 17.81 9.09
CA SER A 155 -5.80 18.32 7.86
C SER A 155 -6.52 17.25 7.04
N ALA A 156 -6.41 15.97 7.40
CA ALA A 156 -6.96 14.85 6.62
C ALA A 156 -8.48 14.63 6.78
N GLY A 157 -9.21 15.62 7.30
CA GLY A 157 -10.66 15.55 7.52
C GLY A 157 -11.08 15.26 8.96
N ASN A 158 -12.40 15.19 9.19
CA ASN A 158 -12.96 15.13 10.55
C ASN A 158 -12.84 13.74 11.19
N TYR A 159 -12.85 12.67 10.40
CA TYR A 159 -12.70 11.30 10.90
C TYR A 159 -11.44 11.14 11.75
N PHE A 160 -10.30 11.62 11.24
CA PHE A 160 -8.99 11.49 11.88
C PHE A 160 -8.80 12.34 13.15
N LYS A 161 -9.80 13.16 13.52
CA LYS A 161 -9.80 13.93 14.77
C LYS A 161 -10.52 13.19 15.90
N ILE A 162 -11.21 12.09 15.59
CA ILE A 162 -12.04 11.34 16.53
C ILE A 162 -11.25 10.11 16.98
N PRO A 163 -10.98 9.95 18.30
CA PRO A 163 -10.39 8.72 18.80
C PRO A 163 -11.39 7.57 18.68
N LEU A 164 -10.98 6.49 18.01
CA LEU A 164 -11.78 5.30 17.74
C LEU A 164 -10.97 4.03 18.04
N LEU A 165 -11.61 2.87 17.88
CA LEU A 165 -10.92 1.57 17.84
C LEU A 165 -10.82 1.11 16.40
N GLY A 166 -10.00 1.78 15.60
CA GLY A 166 -9.80 1.44 14.19
C GLY A 166 -9.20 0.04 14.04
N ARG A 167 -9.67 -0.72 13.04
CA ARG A 167 -9.20 -2.09 12.76
C ARG A 167 -8.78 -2.25 11.31
N ALA A 168 -9.71 -2.19 10.37
CA ALA A 168 -9.46 -2.52 8.98
C ALA A 168 -9.57 -1.27 8.10
N ILE A 169 -8.73 -1.16 7.07
CA ILE A 169 -8.83 -0.12 6.02
C ILE A 169 -8.97 -0.83 4.67
N ALA A 170 -9.95 -0.44 3.88
CA ALA A 170 -10.09 -0.84 2.48
C ALA A 170 -10.12 0.41 1.58
N GLN A 171 -9.31 0.40 0.52
CA GLN A 171 -9.35 1.38 -0.55
C GLN A 171 -10.35 0.96 -1.63
N ALA A 172 -11.11 1.91 -2.14
CA ALA A 172 -11.85 1.78 -3.39
C ALA A 172 -12.14 3.18 -3.93
N ASP A 173 -12.38 3.32 -5.21
CA ASP A 173 -12.97 4.54 -5.77
C ASP A 173 -14.46 4.24 -5.99
N TYR A 174 -15.27 4.50 -4.96
CA TYR A 174 -16.62 3.92 -4.85
C TYR A 174 -17.67 4.69 -5.66
N ASP A 175 -17.42 5.97 -5.93
CA ASP A 175 -18.26 6.82 -6.76
C ASP A 175 -17.72 6.97 -8.19
N ASN A 176 -16.55 6.40 -8.49
CA ASN A 176 -15.89 6.39 -9.79
C ASN A 176 -15.48 7.80 -10.26
N ASP A 177 -15.05 8.65 -9.32
CA ASP A 177 -14.52 9.97 -9.63
C ASP A 177 -13.00 9.98 -9.90
N GLY A 178 -12.34 8.83 -9.68
CA GLY A 178 -10.91 8.62 -9.90
C GLY A 178 -10.04 8.81 -8.68
N SER A 179 -10.62 9.23 -7.55
CA SER A 179 -9.94 9.43 -6.29
C SER A 179 -10.03 8.18 -5.41
N PRO A 180 -8.93 7.77 -4.76
CA PRO A 180 -9.01 6.67 -3.83
C PRO A 180 -9.77 7.09 -2.56
N ASP A 181 -10.96 6.51 -2.36
CA ASP A 181 -11.74 6.61 -1.14
C ASP A 181 -11.39 5.49 -0.14
N LEU A 182 -11.85 5.63 1.11
CA LEU A 182 -11.53 4.71 2.18
C LEU A 182 -12.78 4.20 2.90
N ALA A 183 -12.88 2.89 3.10
CA ALA A 183 -13.76 2.29 4.10
C ALA A 183 -12.93 1.86 5.31
N ILE A 184 -13.28 2.35 6.50
CA ILE A 184 -12.58 2.03 7.75
C ILE A 184 -13.54 1.36 8.73
N VAL A 185 -13.19 0.16 9.19
CA VAL A 185 -13.95 -0.58 10.20
C VAL A 185 -13.46 -0.25 11.59
N ASN A 186 -14.39 0.10 12.46
CA ASN A 186 -14.14 0.40 13.86
C ASN A 186 -14.73 -0.69 14.75
N GLN A 187 -14.00 -1.11 15.79
CA GLN A 187 -14.53 -2.05 16.76
C GLN A 187 -15.55 -1.35 17.68
N ASN A 188 -16.73 -1.95 17.82
CA ASN A 188 -17.83 -1.46 18.67
C ASN A 188 -18.36 -0.06 18.31
N GLU A 189 -18.09 0.40 17.09
CA GLU A 189 -18.53 1.69 16.55
C GLU A 189 -18.93 1.48 15.07
N PRO A 190 -19.72 2.38 14.46
CA PRO A 190 -20.01 2.31 13.04
C PRO A 190 -18.75 2.31 12.16
N ALA A 191 -18.81 1.60 11.03
CA ALA A 191 -17.82 1.77 9.97
C ALA A 191 -17.94 3.18 9.37
N ALA A 192 -16.80 3.72 8.92
CA ALA A 192 -16.74 4.99 8.22
C ALA A 192 -16.47 4.74 6.73
N LEU A 193 -17.21 5.42 5.87
CA LEU A 193 -16.88 5.58 4.46
C LEU A 193 -16.41 7.03 4.28
N LEU A 194 -15.16 7.20 3.85
CA LEU A 194 -14.51 8.48 3.68
C LEU A 194 -14.36 8.74 2.19
N HIS A 195 -14.97 9.82 1.73
CA HIS A 195 -14.85 10.29 0.36
C HIS A 195 -13.62 11.19 0.23
N ASN A 196 -12.77 10.93 -0.75
CA ASN A 196 -11.61 11.77 -1.04
C ASN A 196 -12.02 12.94 -1.93
N GLU A 197 -12.01 14.16 -1.38
CA GLU A 197 -12.41 15.37 -2.10
C GLU A 197 -11.26 16.07 -2.84
N GLN A 198 -10.08 15.42 -2.98
CA GLN A 198 -8.96 15.99 -3.74
C GLN A 198 -9.33 16.12 -5.22
N LYS A 199 -9.07 17.31 -5.79
CA LYS A 199 -9.33 17.61 -7.21
C LYS A 199 -8.12 18.18 -7.94
N ASP A 200 -7.08 18.51 -7.21
CA ASP A 200 -5.87 19.07 -7.77
C ASP A 200 -4.96 17.94 -8.22
N GLY A 201 -4.74 17.85 -9.52
CA GLY A 201 -3.85 16.88 -10.15
C GLY A 201 -4.57 15.95 -11.11
N HIS A 202 -3.79 15.35 -11.97
CA HIS A 202 -4.20 14.34 -12.92
C HIS A 202 -4.00 12.96 -12.32
N TRP A 203 -4.78 11.99 -12.76
CA TRP A 203 -4.76 10.65 -12.20
C TRP A 203 -4.92 9.58 -13.27
N LEU A 204 -4.60 8.34 -12.93
CA LEU A 204 -4.90 7.19 -13.75
C LEU A 204 -5.24 5.99 -12.86
N LYS A 205 -6.41 5.38 -13.11
CA LYS A 205 -6.83 4.15 -12.45
C LYS A 205 -6.69 2.99 -13.42
N VAL A 206 -5.94 1.96 -13.04
CA VAL A 206 -5.61 0.83 -13.93
C VAL A 206 -6.14 -0.47 -13.33
N GLN A 207 -7.06 -1.12 -14.03
CA GLN A 207 -7.47 -2.50 -13.76
C GLN A 207 -6.71 -3.46 -14.68
N LEU A 208 -6.28 -4.60 -14.14
CA LEU A 208 -5.58 -5.65 -14.90
C LEU A 208 -6.47 -6.88 -15.04
N VAL A 209 -6.46 -7.49 -16.23
CA VAL A 209 -7.17 -8.75 -16.49
C VAL A 209 -6.21 -9.72 -17.18
N GLY A 210 -5.81 -10.76 -16.44
CA GLY A 210 -5.01 -11.85 -17.00
C GLY A 210 -5.82 -12.78 -17.90
N ILE A 211 -5.17 -13.36 -18.90
CA ILE A 211 -5.70 -14.43 -19.75
C ILE A 211 -4.88 -15.71 -19.54
N SER A 212 -3.56 -15.60 -19.72
CA SER A 212 -2.62 -16.71 -19.53
C SER A 212 -1.96 -16.66 -18.15
N SER A 213 -1.77 -15.46 -17.62
CA SER A 213 -1.52 -15.20 -16.20
C SER A 213 -2.80 -15.38 -15.36
N ASN A 214 -2.70 -15.23 -14.04
CA ASN A 214 -3.89 -15.34 -13.19
C ASN A 214 -4.93 -14.26 -13.55
N ARG A 215 -6.22 -14.62 -13.55
CA ARG A 215 -7.29 -13.78 -14.09
C ARG A 215 -7.39 -12.40 -13.41
N ALA A 216 -7.05 -12.32 -12.13
CA ALA A 216 -7.10 -11.10 -11.34
C ALA A 216 -5.88 -10.18 -11.56
N GLY A 217 -4.87 -10.59 -12.36
CA GLY A 217 -3.66 -9.82 -12.59
C GLY A 217 -2.73 -9.70 -11.37
N LEU A 218 -2.98 -10.48 -10.31
CA LEU A 218 -2.23 -10.38 -9.06
C LEU A 218 -0.73 -10.65 -9.26
N GLY A 219 0.09 -9.80 -8.66
CA GLY A 219 1.55 -9.81 -8.76
C GLY A 219 2.11 -9.25 -10.07
N ALA A 220 1.27 -8.84 -11.03
CA ALA A 220 1.74 -8.08 -12.18
C ALA A 220 2.26 -6.70 -11.73
N THR A 221 3.31 -6.24 -12.38
CA THR A 221 3.92 -4.93 -12.12
C THR A 221 3.62 -4.00 -13.28
N VAL A 222 3.16 -2.78 -12.96
CA VAL A 222 2.88 -1.73 -13.92
C VAL A 222 3.93 -0.63 -13.74
N GLU A 223 4.68 -0.36 -14.80
CA GLU A 223 5.56 0.80 -14.91
C GLU A 223 4.82 1.85 -15.75
N LEU A 224 4.51 2.99 -15.14
CA LEU A 224 3.89 4.13 -15.79
C LEU A 224 4.96 5.19 -16.06
N LYS A 225 5.08 5.59 -17.32
CA LYS A 225 6.01 6.62 -17.78
C LYS A 225 5.25 7.81 -18.30
N CYS A 226 5.35 8.92 -17.60
CA CYS A 226 4.84 10.21 -18.06
C CYS A 226 6.05 11.15 -18.17
N ASN A 227 6.51 11.40 -19.40
CA ASN A 227 7.75 12.13 -19.69
C ASN A 227 8.98 11.52 -18.98
N ASN A 228 9.60 12.24 -18.04
CA ASN A 228 10.77 11.80 -17.28
C ASN A 228 10.41 11.15 -15.94
N ASN A 229 9.12 11.12 -15.57
CA ASN A 229 8.65 10.53 -14.33
C ASN A 229 8.25 9.08 -14.58
N ILE A 230 8.79 8.19 -13.76
CA ILE A 230 8.49 6.76 -13.78
C ILE A 230 7.92 6.41 -12.41
N GLN A 231 6.71 5.86 -12.40
CA GLN A 231 6.10 5.27 -11.22
C GLN A 231 5.96 3.77 -11.46
N VAL A 232 6.23 2.99 -10.43
CA VAL A 232 6.11 1.53 -10.50
C VAL A 232 5.18 1.09 -9.38
N GLN A 233 4.15 0.33 -9.73
CA GLN A 233 3.28 -0.31 -8.74
C GLN A 233 3.08 -1.77 -9.09
N GLN A 234 2.94 -2.59 -8.06
CA GLN A 234 2.59 -4.00 -8.21
C GLN A 234 1.18 -4.22 -7.68
N LEU A 235 0.35 -4.98 -8.41
CA LEU A 235 -0.98 -5.32 -7.93
C LEU A 235 -0.87 -6.41 -6.85
N ILE A 236 -1.00 -6.00 -5.59
CA ILE A 236 -0.82 -6.84 -4.41
C ILE A 236 -2.19 -7.19 -3.82
N SER A 237 -2.25 -8.27 -3.03
CA SER A 237 -3.43 -8.66 -2.28
C SER A 237 -3.02 -9.09 -0.87
N GLY A 238 -3.97 -9.05 0.07
CA GLY A 238 -3.74 -9.40 1.47
C GLY A 238 -3.18 -8.26 2.32
N GLU A 239 -3.41 -7.01 1.91
CA GLU A 239 -3.00 -5.81 2.64
C GLU A 239 -3.99 -5.43 3.75
N SER A 240 -3.58 -4.49 4.60
CA SER A 240 -4.26 -4.04 5.80
C SER A 240 -4.48 -5.16 6.84
N TYR A 241 -5.47 -4.99 7.72
CA TYR A 241 -5.87 -5.97 8.72
C TYR A 241 -7.30 -6.43 8.46
N CYS A 242 -7.51 -7.70 8.11
CA CYS A 242 -8.82 -8.29 7.81
C CYS A 242 -9.66 -7.50 6.77
N ALA A 243 -9.01 -6.88 5.79
CA ALA A 243 -9.64 -6.18 4.67
C ALA A 243 -8.97 -6.56 3.35
N ALA A 244 -9.55 -6.09 2.25
CA ALA A 244 -8.95 -6.13 0.93
C ALA A 244 -9.31 -4.83 0.20
N HIS A 245 -8.37 -4.31 -0.58
CA HIS A 245 -8.57 -3.15 -1.43
C HIS A 245 -9.28 -3.57 -2.74
N GLU A 246 -9.89 -2.60 -3.43
CA GLU A 246 -10.28 -2.75 -4.82
C GLU A 246 -9.06 -3.20 -5.65
N PRO A 247 -9.15 -4.26 -6.49
CA PRO A 247 -7.99 -4.82 -7.19
C PRO A 247 -7.61 -3.98 -8.43
N VAL A 248 -7.18 -2.75 -8.18
CA VAL A 248 -6.77 -1.74 -9.17
C VAL A 248 -5.52 -1.03 -8.67
N LEU A 249 -4.84 -0.33 -9.58
CA LEU A 249 -3.70 0.54 -9.27
C LEU A 249 -4.10 2.00 -9.49
N PHE A 250 -3.75 2.87 -8.54
CA PHE A 250 -4.00 4.31 -8.60
C PHE A 250 -2.67 5.05 -8.77
N PHE A 251 -2.55 5.81 -9.85
CA PHE A 251 -1.38 6.65 -10.11
C PHE A 251 -1.78 8.12 -10.06
N GLY A 252 -1.17 8.89 -9.17
CA GLY A 252 -1.24 10.35 -9.21
C GLY A 252 -0.18 10.92 -10.13
N LEU A 253 -0.57 11.84 -10.99
CA LEU A 253 0.26 12.38 -12.07
C LEU A 253 0.55 13.87 -11.87
N GLY A 254 0.13 14.48 -10.77
CA GLY A 254 0.31 15.88 -10.46
C GLY A 254 -0.23 16.75 -11.60
N ASN A 255 0.57 17.69 -12.10
CA ASN A 255 0.14 18.56 -13.20
C ASN A 255 0.44 17.97 -14.60
N HIS A 256 0.78 16.69 -14.71
CA HIS A 256 1.04 16.04 -16.00
C HIS A 256 -0.27 15.69 -16.72
N SER A 257 -0.47 16.27 -17.91
CA SER A 257 -1.66 16.05 -18.75
C SER A 257 -1.34 15.40 -20.10
N ASP A 258 -0.07 15.11 -20.37
CA ASP A 258 0.36 14.47 -21.60
C ASP A 258 -0.01 12.98 -21.62
N ASP A 259 0.06 12.36 -22.81
CA ASP A 259 -0.06 10.91 -22.94
C ASP A 259 1.08 10.19 -22.20
N CYS A 260 0.75 9.11 -21.49
CA CYS A 260 1.69 8.28 -20.76
C CYS A 260 1.84 6.91 -21.43
N GLU A 261 3.03 6.32 -21.27
CA GLU A 261 3.30 4.93 -21.64
C GLU A 261 3.11 4.03 -20.42
N ILE A 262 2.32 2.97 -20.56
CA ILE A 262 2.26 1.88 -19.59
C ILE A 262 3.04 0.69 -20.11
N LEU A 263 3.87 0.10 -19.24
CA LEU A 263 4.43 -1.23 -19.41
C LEU A 263 3.85 -2.15 -18.33
N VAL A 264 3.17 -3.21 -18.74
CA VAL A 264 2.70 -4.25 -17.81
C VAL A 264 3.62 -5.47 -17.90
N HIS A 265 4.25 -5.80 -16.78
CA HIS A 265 4.98 -7.03 -16.56
C HIS A 265 4.04 -8.06 -15.97
N TRP A 266 3.47 -8.92 -16.81
CA TRP A 266 2.57 -9.96 -16.32
C TRP A 266 3.34 -11.04 -15.57
N LEU A 267 2.74 -11.56 -14.49
CA LEU A 267 3.36 -12.57 -13.67
C LEU A 267 3.25 -13.96 -14.30
N ARG A 268 4.24 -14.29 -15.14
CA ARG A 268 4.36 -15.57 -15.87
C ARG A 268 5.84 -15.91 -16.08
N LYS A 269 6.16 -17.20 -16.30
CA LYS A 269 7.56 -17.71 -16.42
C LYS A 269 8.37 -17.11 -17.58
N ASP A 270 7.72 -16.72 -18.66
CA ASP A 270 8.34 -16.09 -19.83
C ASP A 270 8.33 -14.56 -19.75
N HIS A 271 7.79 -13.99 -18.65
CA HIS A 271 7.88 -12.58 -18.31
C HIS A 271 7.45 -11.63 -19.44
N PRO A 272 6.25 -11.80 -20.02
CA PRO A 272 5.84 -10.95 -21.12
C PRO A 272 5.68 -9.51 -20.61
N ILE A 273 6.17 -8.58 -21.42
CA ILE A 273 5.99 -7.15 -21.22
C ILE A 273 5.11 -6.65 -22.36
N GLU A 274 3.98 -6.06 -22.00
CA GLU A 274 3.07 -5.44 -22.95
C GLU A 274 3.04 -3.94 -22.73
N ARG A 275 2.78 -3.19 -23.80
CA ARG A 275 2.88 -1.74 -23.83
C ARG A 275 1.59 -1.11 -24.32
N TRP A 276 1.19 -0.01 -23.67
CA TRP A 276 0.05 0.82 -24.07
C TRP A 276 0.41 2.30 -24.03
N GLN A 277 -0.29 3.08 -24.85
CA GLN A 277 -0.30 4.55 -24.78
C GLN A 277 -1.66 4.99 -24.27
N VAL A 278 -1.69 5.81 -23.23
CA VAL A 278 -2.92 6.16 -22.51
C VAL A 278 -2.93 7.64 -22.15
N LYS A 279 -4.12 8.25 -22.16
CA LYS A 279 -4.33 9.60 -21.63
C LYS A 279 -4.43 9.58 -20.11
N CYS A 280 -4.21 10.72 -19.48
CA CYS A 280 -4.53 10.93 -18.06
C CYS A 280 -6.06 11.02 -17.84
N ASP A 281 -6.46 11.10 -16.58
CA ASP A 281 -7.82 11.35 -16.07
C ASP A 281 -8.86 10.32 -16.49
N GLN A 282 -8.50 9.05 -16.39
CA GLN A 282 -9.39 7.98 -16.77
C GLN A 282 -9.16 6.68 -16.01
N PHE A 283 -10.22 5.89 -15.99
CA PHE A 283 -10.16 4.49 -15.62
C PHE A 283 -9.98 3.63 -16.88
N ILE A 284 -8.95 2.79 -16.88
CA ILE A 284 -8.64 1.87 -17.98
C ILE A 284 -8.53 0.44 -17.49
N THR A 285 -8.98 -0.49 -18.33
CA THR A 285 -8.80 -1.94 -18.14
C THR A 285 -7.80 -2.46 -19.17
N LEU A 286 -6.69 -3.02 -18.71
CA LEU A 286 -5.67 -3.64 -19.55
C LEU A 286 -5.82 -5.16 -19.52
N ILE A 287 -6.04 -5.74 -20.70
CA ILE A 287 -6.28 -7.17 -20.87
C ILE A 287 -5.05 -7.81 -21.53
N GLU A 288 -4.47 -8.81 -20.88
CA GLU A 288 -3.29 -9.54 -21.37
C GLU A 288 -3.50 -10.02 -22.82
N GLY A 289 -2.57 -9.68 -23.71
CA GLY A 289 -2.54 -10.13 -25.10
C GLY A 289 -3.49 -9.40 -26.06
N GLN A 290 -4.26 -8.40 -25.62
CA GLN A 290 -5.18 -7.67 -26.49
C GLN A 290 -4.59 -6.39 -27.11
N GLY A 291 -3.55 -5.81 -26.52
CA GLY A 291 -2.78 -4.70 -27.10
C GLY A 291 -3.49 -3.33 -27.13
N GLU A 292 -4.77 -3.24 -26.78
CA GLU A 292 -5.53 -1.99 -26.69
C GLU A 292 -6.18 -1.85 -25.31
N PRO A 293 -6.24 -0.63 -24.72
CA PRO A 293 -6.90 -0.42 -23.45
C PRO A 293 -8.43 -0.45 -23.62
N HIS A 294 -9.11 -1.12 -22.69
CA HIS A 294 -10.58 -1.09 -22.63
C HIS A 294 -11.01 0.03 -21.71
N HIS A 295 -11.84 0.92 -22.23
CA HIS A 295 -12.45 1.99 -21.44
C HIS A 295 -13.77 1.49 -20.89
N ARG A 296 -14.06 1.81 -19.63
CA ARG A 296 -15.40 1.54 -19.09
C ARG A 296 -16.38 2.42 -19.87
N GLU A 297 -17.37 1.81 -20.50
CA GLU A 297 -18.49 2.58 -21.05
C GLU A 297 -19.24 3.19 -19.85
N ASN A 298 -19.40 4.51 -19.84
CA ASN A 298 -20.20 5.20 -18.84
C ASN A 298 -21.66 4.74 -18.98
N GLU A 299 -22.12 3.85 -18.11
CA GLU A 299 -23.56 3.61 -17.86
C GLU A 299 -24.09 4.59 -16.82
#